data_AF-A0A1Q4YPV4-F1
#
_entry.id   AF-A0A1Q4YPV4-F1
#
_cell.length_a   1.000
_cell.length_b   1.000
_cell.length_c   1.000
_cell.angle_alpha   90.00
_cell.angle_beta   90.00
_cell.angle_gamma   90.00
#
_symmetry.space_group_name_H-M   'P 1'
#
loop_
_entity.id
_entity.type
_entity.pdbx_description
1 polymer ?
#
loop_
_entity_poly.entity_id
_entity_poly.type
_entity_poly.pdbx_seq_one_letter_code
_entity_poly.pdbx_strand_id
1 'polypeptide(L)'
;MLAAAGLLLADGDAYRWPEIRPRAQDVLDLLPERRADLVLRQEMDRFRSFASDLVSVALWGGARQTAVALAARTLVAEDDVRATLDWAVRQGLLTVEGPLFGEFTMAVPTAG
;
A
#
# COMPACT_ATOMS: atom_id res chain seq x y z
N MET A 1 16.76 -19.67 -18.29
CA MET A 1 17.09 -18.78 -17.15
C MET A 1 15.84 -18.32 -16.36
N LEU A 2 14.69 -18.06 -17.01
CA LEU A 2 13.46 -17.58 -16.34
C LEU A 2 12.86 -18.57 -15.30
N ALA A 3 12.85 -19.87 -15.58
CA ALA A 3 12.38 -20.88 -14.62
C ALA A 3 13.32 -21.03 -13.41
N ALA A 4 14.64 -20.99 -13.62
CA ALA A 4 15.63 -21.03 -12.55
C ALA A 4 15.57 -19.78 -11.65
N ALA A 5 15.14 -18.65 -12.20
CA ALA A 5 14.86 -17.42 -11.46
C ALA A 5 13.43 -17.40 -10.87
N GLY A 6 12.71 -18.52 -10.80
CA GLY A 6 11.37 -18.60 -10.20
C GLY A 6 10.26 -17.82 -10.92
N LEU A 7 10.52 -17.27 -12.11
CA LEU A 7 9.56 -16.47 -12.88
C LEU A 7 8.57 -17.34 -13.68
N LEU A 8 8.95 -18.59 -13.95
CA LEU A 8 8.13 -19.58 -14.66
C LEU A 8 8.07 -20.88 -13.86
N LEU A 9 6.92 -21.55 -13.94
CA LEU A 9 6.73 -22.89 -13.38
C LEU A 9 6.96 -23.93 -14.47
N ALA A 10 7.63 -25.03 -14.14
CA ALA A 10 7.71 -26.20 -15.01
C ALA A 10 6.33 -26.89 -15.06
N ASP A 11 5.91 -27.27 -16.27
CA ASP A 11 4.65 -27.96 -16.55
C ASP A 11 4.91 -29.06 -17.59
N GLY A 12 5.37 -30.22 -17.11
CA GLY A 12 5.90 -31.28 -17.97
C GLY A 12 7.10 -30.81 -18.79
N ASP A 13 6.97 -30.89 -20.12
CA ASP A 13 7.99 -30.44 -21.08
C ASP A 13 7.86 -28.96 -21.46
N ALA A 14 6.93 -28.23 -20.82
CA ALA A 14 6.67 -26.82 -21.08
C ALA A 14 6.89 -25.95 -19.83
N TYR A 15 6.82 -24.64 -20.02
CA TYR A 15 6.85 -23.65 -18.96
C TYR A 15 5.58 -22.79 -19.01
N ARG A 16 5.02 -22.47 -17.84
CA ARG A 16 3.87 -21.57 -17.72
C ARG A 16 4.15 -20.43 -16.75
N TRP A 17 3.44 -19.32 -16.94
CA TRP A 17 3.40 -18.24 -15.96
C TRP A 17 2.64 -18.71 -14.72
N PRO A 18 3.12 -18.40 -13.50
CA PRO A 18 2.34 -18.60 -12.30
C PRO A 18 1.10 -17.70 -12.30
N GLU A 19 0.02 -18.18 -11.67
CA GLU A 19 -1.26 -17.45 -11.55
C GLU A 19 -1.08 -16.09 -10.86
N ILE A 20 -0.21 -16.06 -9.85
CA ILE A 20 0.27 -14.83 -9.23
C ILE A 20 1.70 -14.60 -9.70
N ARG A 21 1.92 -13.51 -10.46
CA ARG A 21 3.27 -13.15 -10.88
C ARG A 21 4.12 -12.80 -9.65
N PRO A 22 5.27 -13.46 -9.45
CA PRO A 22 6.17 -13.14 -8.35
C PRO A 22 6.74 -11.74 -8.55
N ARG A 23 6.98 -11.02 -7.45
CA ARG A 23 7.62 -9.71 -7.52
C ARG A 23 9.13 -9.90 -7.60
N ALA A 24 9.84 -8.91 -8.14
CA ALA A 24 11.29 -8.98 -8.29
C ALA A 24 12.01 -9.30 -6.96
N GLN A 25 11.53 -8.74 -5.85
CA GLN A 25 12.09 -9.00 -4.52
C GLN A 25 11.86 -10.42 -3.98
N ASP A 26 10.95 -11.19 -4.56
CA ASP A 26 10.60 -12.54 -4.13
C ASP A 26 11.44 -13.61 -4.82
N VAL A 27 12.11 -13.23 -5.91
CA VAL A 27 12.86 -14.16 -6.77
C VAL A 27 14.33 -13.79 -6.94
N LEU A 28 14.67 -12.52 -6.77
CA LEU A 28 16.06 -12.07 -6.81
C LEU A 28 16.67 -12.15 -5.41
N ASP A 29 17.87 -12.70 -5.31
CA ASP A 29 18.68 -12.65 -4.11
C ASP A 29 19.27 -11.24 -3.97
N LEU A 30 18.53 -10.36 -3.30
CA LEU A 30 18.87 -8.96 -3.11
C LEU A 30 19.39 -8.72 -1.71
N LEU A 31 20.37 -7.83 -1.59
CA LEU A 31 20.75 -7.27 -0.29
C LEU A 31 19.52 -6.65 0.41
N PRO A 32 19.41 -6.76 1.75
CA PRO A 32 18.24 -6.30 2.49
C PRO A 32 17.83 -4.85 2.19
N GLU A 33 18.80 -3.95 2.01
CA GLU A 33 18.55 -2.54 1.72
C GLU A 33 17.93 -2.36 0.32
N ARG A 34 18.40 -3.13 -0.67
CA ARG A 34 17.84 -3.11 -2.03
C ARG A 34 16.45 -3.73 -2.08
N ARG A 35 16.20 -4.72 -1.24
CA ARG A 35 14.85 -5.28 -1.06
C ARG A 35 13.90 -4.24 -0.48
N ALA A 36 14.32 -3.52 0.55
CA ALA A 36 13.55 -2.46 1.18
C ALA A 36 13.25 -1.31 0.20
N ASP A 37 14.24 -0.86 -0.57
CA ASP A 37 14.07 0.16 -1.61
C ASP A 37 13.01 -0.23 -2.66
N LEU A 38 13.02 -1.48 -3.13
CA LEU A 38 12.05 -1.96 -4.12
C LEU A 38 10.64 -2.07 -3.54
N VAL A 39 10.51 -2.55 -2.30
CA VAL A 39 9.23 -2.58 -1.59
C VAL A 39 8.69 -1.16 -1.45
N LEU A 40 9.51 -0.22 -0.99
CA LEU A 40 9.12 1.18 -0.83
C LEU A 40 8.63 1.79 -2.15
N ARG A 41 9.36 1.59 -3.26
CA ARG A 41 8.94 2.11 -4.59
C ARG A 41 7.61 1.52 -5.04
N GLN A 42 7.40 0.22 -4.87
CA GLN A 42 6.12 -0.41 -5.23
C GLN A 42 4.97 0.10 -4.36
N GLU A 43 5.21 0.28 -3.06
CA GLU A 43 4.22 0.87 -2.17
C GLU A 43 3.93 2.33 -2.55
N MET A 44 4.94 3.12 -2.91
CA MET A 44 4.76 4.49 -3.40
C MET A 44 3.92 4.53 -4.68
N ASP A 45 4.21 3.68 -5.66
CA ASP A 45 3.42 3.62 -6.90
C ASP A 45 1.96 3.24 -6.63
N ARG A 46 1.73 2.35 -5.66
CA ARG A 46 0.39 1.88 -5.29
C ARG A 46 -0.40 2.91 -4.49
N PHE A 47 0.21 3.51 -3.46
CA PHE A 47 -0.52 4.24 -2.42
C PHE A 47 -0.38 5.75 -2.52
N ARG A 48 0.67 6.29 -3.14
CA ARG A 48 0.99 7.73 -3.06
C ARG A 48 -0.16 8.64 -3.50
N SER A 49 -0.77 8.37 -4.66
CA SER A 49 -1.85 9.21 -5.17
C SER A 49 -3.04 9.19 -4.22
N PHE A 50 -3.46 7.99 -3.80
CA PHE A 50 -4.63 7.83 -2.96
C PHE A 50 -4.41 8.33 -1.52
N ALA A 51 -3.19 8.19 -0.98
CA ALA A 51 -2.81 8.80 0.29
C ALA A 51 -2.91 10.33 0.24
N SER A 52 -2.51 10.96 -0.86
CA SER A 52 -2.68 12.40 -1.06
C SER A 52 -4.15 12.83 -1.09
N ASP A 53 -5.01 12.02 -1.71
CA ASP A 53 -6.45 12.26 -1.73
C ASP A 53 -7.04 12.14 -0.32
N LEU A 54 -6.63 11.12 0.46
CA LEU A 54 -7.08 10.96 1.85
C LEU A 54 -6.61 12.10 2.76
N VAL A 55 -5.38 12.59 2.59
CA VAL A 55 -4.89 13.79 3.29
C VAL A 55 -5.76 14.99 2.96
N SER A 56 -6.11 15.17 1.68
CA SER A 56 -7.03 16.23 1.26
C SER A 56 -8.40 16.04 1.91
N VAL A 57 -8.98 14.83 1.90
CA VAL A 57 -10.26 14.57 2.56
C VAL A 57 -10.22 14.89 4.07
N ALA A 58 -9.12 14.61 4.77
CA ALA A 58 -8.97 14.99 6.18
C ALA A 58 -8.94 16.51 6.41
N LEU A 59 -8.25 17.24 5.54
CA LEU A 59 -8.18 18.71 5.62
C LEU A 59 -9.53 19.39 5.40
N TRP A 60 -10.37 18.85 4.52
CA TRP A 60 -11.65 19.48 4.13
C TRP A 60 -12.89 18.87 4.84
N GLY A 61 -12.85 17.58 5.17
CA GLY A 61 -13.97 16.80 5.69
C GLY A 61 -14.01 16.68 7.22
N GLY A 62 -13.10 17.35 7.91
CA GLY A 62 -12.96 17.29 9.37
C GLY A 62 -12.07 16.13 9.83
N ALA A 63 -11.57 16.23 11.06
CA ALA A 63 -10.59 15.28 11.59
C ALA A 63 -11.19 13.90 11.89
N ARG A 64 -12.48 13.82 12.26
CA ARG A 64 -13.13 12.58 12.69
C ARG A 64 -13.70 11.80 11.50
N GLN A 65 -13.27 10.56 11.31
CA GLN A 65 -13.54 9.76 10.12
C GLN A 65 -13.82 8.28 10.46
N THR A 66 -14.39 7.54 9.50
CA THR A 66 -14.47 6.08 9.50
C THR A 66 -13.99 5.55 8.14
N ALA A 67 -13.49 4.31 8.11
CA ALA A 67 -13.05 3.70 6.85
C ALA A 67 -14.20 3.59 5.83
N VAL A 68 -15.40 3.25 6.30
CA VAL A 68 -16.65 3.17 5.51
C VAL A 68 -16.96 4.52 4.85
N ALA A 69 -16.92 5.61 5.61
CA ALA A 69 -17.25 6.94 5.10
C ALA A 69 -16.21 7.43 4.09
N LEU A 70 -14.93 7.15 4.33
CA LEU A 70 -13.85 7.47 3.40
C LEU A 70 -13.98 6.66 2.10
N ALA A 71 -14.24 5.35 2.21
CA ALA A 71 -14.47 4.47 1.07
C ALA A 71 -15.62 4.97 0.19
N ALA A 72 -16.75 5.35 0.80
CA ALA A 72 -17.91 5.89 0.09
C ALA A 72 -17.59 7.20 -0.65
N ARG A 73 -16.78 8.10 -0.06
CA ARG A 73 -16.40 9.38 -0.69
C ARG A 73 -15.38 9.23 -1.81
N THR A 74 -14.50 8.26 -1.69
CA THR A 74 -13.36 8.06 -2.60
C THR A 74 -13.63 6.96 -3.63
N LEU A 75 -14.77 6.29 -3.55
CA LEU A 75 -15.20 5.21 -4.44
C LEU A 75 -14.19 4.05 -4.51
N VAL A 76 -13.54 3.75 -3.38
CA VAL A 76 -12.63 2.59 -3.23
C VAL A 76 -13.15 1.62 -2.19
N ALA A 77 -12.60 0.41 -2.14
CA ALA A 77 -12.92 -0.56 -1.10
C ALA A 77 -12.40 -0.11 0.28
N GLU A 78 -13.10 -0.45 1.35
CA GLU A 78 -12.68 -0.12 2.72
C GLU A 78 -11.30 -0.70 3.08
N ASP A 79 -10.98 -1.89 2.59
CA ASP A 79 -9.68 -2.52 2.85
C ASP A 79 -8.54 -1.75 2.18
N ASP A 80 -8.78 -1.17 1.01
CA ASP A 80 -7.81 -0.28 0.35
C ASP A 80 -7.65 1.04 1.11
N VAL A 81 -8.72 1.57 1.70
CA VAL A 81 -8.64 2.73 2.61
C VAL A 81 -7.77 2.40 3.81
N ARG A 82 -8.03 1.28 4.49
CA ARG A 82 -7.26 0.86 5.68
C ARG A 82 -5.78 0.65 5.34
N ALA A 83 -5.49 -0.05 4.24
CA ALA A 83 -4.12 -0.28 3.79
C ALA A 83 -3.39 1.02 3.45
N THR A 84 -4.09 1.98 2.83
CA THR A 84 -3.51 3.28 2.47
C THR A 84 -3.30 4.16 3.70
N LEU A 85 -4.21 4.13 4.68
CA LEU A 85 -4.04 4.83 5.95
C LEU A 85 -2.85 4.27 6.74
N ASP A 86 -2.72 2.95 6.84
CA ASP A 86 -1.55 2.32 7.47
C ASP A 86 -0.25 2.75 6.78
N TRP A 87 -0.20 2.69 5.45
CA TRP A 87 0.96 3.14 4.69
C TRP A 87 1.27 4.62 4.93
N ALA A 88 0.27 5.49 4.86
CA ALA A 88 0.46 6.93 5.02
C ALA A 88 0.92 7.30 6.45
N VAL A 89 0.49 6.56 7.48
CA VAL A 89 1.02 6.71 8.85
C VAL A 89 2.48 6.26 8.91
N ARG A 90 2.83 5.10 8.35
CA ARG A 90 4.22 4.61 8.30
C ARG A 90 5.15 5.57 7.56
N GLN A 91 4.65 6.28 6.56
CA GLN A 91 5.40 7.30 5.82
C GLN A 91 5.39 8.69 6.48
N GLY A 92 4.70 8.88 7.61
CA GLY A 92 4.61 10.16 8.30
C GLY A 92 3.82 11.24 7.54
N LEU A 93 2.92 10.83 6.63
CA LEU A 93 2.07 11.75 5.86
C LEU A 93 0.80 12.15 6.65
N LEU A 94 0.33 11.28 7.53
CA LEU A 94 -0.72 11.58 8.48
C LEU A 94 -0.47 10.91 9.84
N THR A 95 -1.17 11.39 10.86
CA THR A 95 -1.40 10.67 12.10
C THR A 95 -2.85 10.19 12.16
N VAL A 96 -3.05 8.95 12.63
CA VAL A 96 -4.38 8.39 12.91
C VAL A 96 -4.46 8.01 14.38
N GLU A 97 -5.47 8.53 15.07
CA GLU A 97 -5.77 8.19 16.47
C GLU A 97 -7.07 7.39 16.57
N GLY A 98 -6.99 6.18 17.11
CA GLY A 98 -8.12 5.26 17.26
C GLY A 98 -8.05 4.05 16.33
N PRO A 99 -9.00 3.09 16.45
CA PRO A 99 -8.99 1.87 15.65
C PRO A 99 -9.50 2.11 14.22
N LEU A 100 -8.80 1.59 13.21
CA LEU A 100 -9.22 1.66 11.79
C LEU A 100 -10.49 0.85 11.46
N PHE A 101 -10.96 0.03 12.40
CA PHE A 101 -12.24 -0.70 12.31
C PHE A 101 -13.41 0.08 12.91
N GLY A 102 -13.13 1.22 13.55
CA GLY A 102 -14.14 2.09 14.13
C GLY A 102 -13.96 3.52 13.66
N GLU A 103 -14.31 4.44 14.54
CA GLU A 103 -14.09 5.86 14.33
C GLU A 103 -12.69 6.25 14.78
N PHE A 104 -12.04 7.11 14.01
CA PHE A 104 -10.69 7.58 14.26
C PHE A 104 -10.55 9.06 13.90
N THR A 105 -9.49 9.67 14.40
CA THR A 105 -9.13 11.06 14.09
C THR A 105 -7.91 11.08 13.19
N MET A 106 -8.00 11.79 12.07
CA MET A 106 -6.90 12.04 11.13
C MET A 106 -6.35 13.45 11.35
N ALA A 107 -5.03 13.60 11.39
CA ALA A 107 -4.37 14.90 11.36
C ALA A 107 -3.13 14.87 10.45
N VAL A 108 -2.79 16.01 9.86
CA VAL A 108 -1.55 16.18 9.08
C VAL A 108 -0.47 16.69 10.03
N PRO A 109 0.71 16.07 10.09
CA PRO A 109 1.82 16.55 10.91
C PRO A 109 2.15 18.00 10.53
N THR A 110 2.28 18.87 11.53
CA THR A 110 2.83 20.20 11.32
C THR A 110 4.34 20.05 11.11
N ALA A 111 4.88 20.66 10.05
CA ALA A 111 6.32 20.72 9.86
C ALA A 111 6.92 21.51 11.04
N GLY A 112 7.70 20.82 11.88
CA GLY A 112 8.48 21.42 12.96
C GLY A 112 9.76 22.08 12.46
#